data_AF-A0A183K857-F1
#
_entry.id   AF-A0A183K857-F1
#
_cell.length_a   1.000
_cell.length_b   1.000
_cell.length_c   1.000
_cell.angle_alpha   90.00
_cell.angle_beta   90.00
_cell.angle_gamma   90.00
#
_symmetry.space_group_name_H-M   'P 1'
#
loop_
_entity.id
_entity.type
_entity.pdbx_description
1 polymer ?
#
loop_
_entity_poly.entity_id
_entity_poly.type
_entity_poly.pdbx_seq_one_letter_code
_entity_poly.pdbx_strand_id
1 'polypeptide(L)' 'MLLYSGHEQENALRTQKVALMLSKVVRNALVGWESHGSRIIKASFKTKKEGITINIIQCYAPTNDSNDVIKDQF' A
#
# COMPACT_ATOMS: atom_id res chain seq x y z
N MET A 1 13.01 0.60 -5.45
CA MET A 1 11.79 1.35 -5.16
C MET A 1 10.82 0.39 -4.55
N LEU A 2 10.54 0.66 -3.29
CA LEU A 2 9.58 -0.01 -2.45
C LEU A 2 8.57 1.07 -2.09
N LEU A 3 7.29 0.82 -2.35
CA LEU A 3 6.22 1.65 -1.80
C LEU A 3 5.83 1.06 -0.46
N TYR A 4 5.64 1.90 0.55
CA TYR A 4 5.47 1.42 1.92
C TYR A 4 4.39 2.22 2.63
N SER A 5 3.46 1.50 3.25
CA SER A 5 2.44 2.02 4.14
C SER A 5 2.81 1.62 5.56
N GLY A 6 2.81 2.58 6.47
CA GLY A 6 3.24 2.35 7.84
C GLY A 6 3.25 3.64 8.65
N HIS A 7 2.99 3.52 9.94
CA HIS A 7 3.20 4.60 10.89
C HIS A 7 4.70 4.70 11.25
N GLU A 8 5.23 5.91 11.40
CA GLU A 8 6.62 6.17 11.85
C GLU A 8 6.88 5.81 13.32
N GLN A 9 5.85 5.37 14.05
CA GLN A 9 5.96 5.15 15.49
C GLN A 9 6.81 3.91 15.78
N GLU A 10 7.99 4.15 16.35
CA GLU A 10 9.11 3.21 16.50
C GLU A 10 8.76 1.93 17.30
N ASN A 11 7.65 1.96 18.06
CA ASN A 11 7.18 0.89 18.96
C ASN A 11 5.81 0.29 18.58
N ALA A 12 5.18 0.72 17.48
CA ALA A 12 3.93 0.11 17.04
C ALA A 12 4.20 -1.28 16.45
N LEU A 13 3.34 -2.26 16.79
CA LEU A 13 3.39 -3.64 16.29
C LEU A 13 3.73 -3.65 14.79
N ARG A 14 4.94 -4.13 14.45
CA ARG A 14 5.47 -4.21 13.08
C ARG A 14 4.59 -5.04 12.12
N THR A 15 3.53 -5.65 12.63
CA THR A 15 2.59 -6.55 11.99
C THR A 15 1.64 -5.88 11.00
N GLN A 16 1.51 -4.54 11.01
CA GLN A 16 0.45 -3.84 10.27
C GLN A 16 0.91 -3.05 9.05
N LYS A 17 2.11 -3.33 8.54
CA LYS A 17 2.70 -2.59 7.43
C LYS A 17 2.54 -3.37 6.13
N VAL A 18 2.14 -2.68 5.07
CA VAL A 18 2.09 -3.24 3.71
C VAL A 18 3.17 -2.58 2.86
N ALA A 19 3.77 -3.37 1.96
CA ALA A 19 4.80 -2.90 1.05
C ALA A 19 4.62 -3.49 -0.35
N LEU A 20 4.81 -2.66 -1.38
CA LEU A 20 4.78 -3.06 -2.78
C LEU A 20 6.19 -2.92 -3.39
N MET A 21 6.78 -4.05 -3.78
CA MET A 21 8.07 -4.09 -4.47
C MET A 21 7.90 -3.90 -5.96
N LEU A 22 8.58 -2.90 -6.52
CA LEU A 22 8.51 -2.62 -7.95
C LEU A 22 9.78 -3.08 -8.67
N SER A 23 9.59 -3.84 -9.76
CA SER A 23 10.66 -4.19 -10.71
C SER A 23 11.11 -2.95 -11.49
N LYS A 24 12.28 -3.00 -12.12
CA LYS A 24 12.83 -1.85 -12.88
C LYS A 24 11.84 -1.33 -13.95
N VAL A 25 11.16 -2.22 -14.64
CA VAL A 25 10.19 -1.87 -15.69
C VAL A 25 8.95 -1.20 -15.11
N VAL A 26 8.40 -1.76 -14.02
CA VAL A 26 7.16 -1.26 -13.40
C VAL A 26 7.39 0.10 -12.72
N ARG A 27 8.60 0.37 -12.22
CA ARG A 27 8.95 1.69 -11.67
C ARG A 27 8.74 2.82 -12.68
N ASN A 28 9.12 2.61 -13.94
CA ASN A 28 8.98 3.61 -15.00
C ASN A 28 7.52 3.85 -15.40
N ALA A 29 6.65 2.89 -15.09
CA ALA A 29 5.22 2.99 -15.37
C ALA A 29 4.44 3.63 -14.21
N LEU A 30 5.03 3.83 -13.02
CA LEU A 30 4.32 4.40 -11.87
C LEU A 30 3.91 5.85 -12.16
N VAL A 31 2.62 6.14 -12.00
CA VAL A 31 2.03 7.49 -12.10
C VAL A 31 2.03 8.16 -10.73
N GLY A 32 1.69 7.40 -9.70
CA GLY A 32 1.58 7.88 -8.34
C GLY A 32 1.13 6.76 -7.40
N TRP A 33 1.24 7.01 -6.11
CA TRP A 33 0.74 6.10 -5.09
C TRP A 33 0.30 6.88 -3.86
N GLU A 34 -0.61 6.28 -3.10
CA GLU A 34 -1.14 6.78 -1.84
C GLU A 34 -1.24 5.62 -0.86
N SER A 35 -1.11 5.93 0.43
CA SER A 35 -1.41 4.98 1.51
C SER A 35 -2.63 5.45 2.28
N HIS A 36 -3.48 4.51 2.64
CA HIS A 36 -4.64 4.73 3.53
C HIS A 36 -4.38 3.92 4.80
N GLY A 37 -3.96 4.61 5.87
CA GLY A 37 -3.44 3.98 7.08
C GLY A 37 -2.17 3.15 6.84
N SER A 38 -1.86 2.25 7.79
CA SER A 38 -0.65 1.42 7.70
C SER A 38 -0.81 0.19 6.80
N ARG A 39 -2.04 -0.19 6.48
CA ARG A 39 -2.36 -1.49 5.84
C ARG A 39 -2.81 -1.40 4.40
N ILE A 40 -3.05 -0.21 3.87
CA ILE A 40 -3.53 -0.04 2.50
C ILE A 40 -2.52 0.78 1.71
N ILE A 41 -2.10 0.24 0.57
CA ILE A 41 -1.39 0.97 -0.48
C ILE A 41 -2.24 0.91 -1.74
N LYS A 42 -2.43 2.06 -2.38
CA LYS A 42 -2.93 2.15 -3.74
C LYS A 42 -1.86 2.77 -4.63
N ALA A 43 -1.52 2.10 -5.73
CA ALA A 43 -0.54 2.56 -6.70
C ALA A 43 -1.13 2.52 -8.10
N SER A 44 -0.95 3.61 -8.85
CA SER A 44 -1.44 3.77 -10.21
C SER A 44 -0.28 3.66 -11.19
N PHE A 45 -0.45 2.87 -12.25
CA PHE A 45 0.57 2.65 -13.29
C PHE A 45 -0.01 2.93 -14.68
N LYS A 46 0.79 3.53 -15.57
CA LYS A 46 0.48 3.59 -16.99
C LYS A 46 0.64 2.20 -17.59
N THR A 47 -0.31 1.79 -18.41
CA THR A 47 -0.13 0.59 -19.22
C THR A 47 0.60 0.92 -20.52
N LYS A 48 0.95 -0.09 -21.31
CA LYS A 48 1.48 0.11 -22.66
C LYS A 48 0.45 0.70 -23.63
N LYS A 49 -0.85 0.56 -23.33
CA LYS A 49 -1.91 1.16 -24.12
C LYS A 49 -2.12 2.59 -23.63
N GLU A 50 -1.90 3.54 -24.53
CA GLU A 50 -2.04 4.96 -24.23
C GLU A 50 -3.45 5.30 -23.73
N GLY A 51 -3.53 6.21 -22.76
CA GLY A 51 -4.78 6.58 -22.10
C GLY A 51 -5.31 5.58 -21.06
N ILE A 52 -4.70 4.41 -20.88
CA ILE A 52 -5.10 3.43 -19.87
C ILE A 52 -4.13 3.40 -18.70
N THR A 53 -4.67 3.61 -17.51
CA THR A 53 -3.99 3.43 -16.22
C THR A 53 -4.57 2.24 -15.48
N ILE A 54 -3.71 1.43 -14.85
CA ILE A 54 -4.10 0.36 -13.94
C ILE A 54 -3.84 0.78 -12.51
N ASN A 55 -4.75 0.44 -11.60
CA ASN A 55 -4.59 0.66 -10.17
C ASN A 55 -4.39 -0.67 -9.46
N ILE A 56 -3.37 -0.76 -8.62
CA ILE A 56 -3.12 -1.89 -7.73
C ILE A 56 -3.43 -1.42 -6.32
N ILE A 57 -4.35 -2.10 -5.65
CA ILE A 57 -4.68 -1.86 -4.25
C ILE A 57 -4.25 -3.10 -3.46
N GLN A 58 -3.33 -2.91 -2.53
CA GLN A 58 -2.90 -3.95 -1.61
C GLN A 58 -3.40 -3.58 -0.21
N CYS A 59 -4.19 -4.46 0.39
CA CYS A 59 -4.75 -4.29 1.72
C CYS A 59 -4.47 -5.54 2.56
N TYR A 60 -4.10 -5.36 3.82
CA TYR A 60 -4.04 -6.43 4.80
C TYR A 60 -5.22 -6.32 5.78
N ALA A 61 -6.07 -7.34 5.79
CA ALA A 61 -7.23 -7.38 6.67
C ALA A 61 -6.80 -7.54 8.16
N PRO A 62 -7.49 -6.90 9.10
CA PRO A 62 -7.30 -7.15 10.53
C PRO A 62 -7.54 -8.62 10.89
N THR A 63 -6.71 -9.16 11.78
CA THR A 63 -7.00 -10.44 12.44
C THR A 63 -8.12 -10.26 13.47
N ASN A 64 -8.86 -11.33 13.80
CA ASN A 64 -9.98 -11.26 14.74
C ASN A 64 -9.54 -10.76 16.14
N ASP A 65 -8.30 -11.05 16.52
CA ASP A 65 -7.67 -10.64 17.78
C ASP A 65 -7.19 -9.17 17.78
N SER A 66 -7.36 -8.45 16.66
CA SER A 66 -7.04 -7.02 16.63
C SER A 66 -8.11 -6.23 17.38
N ASN A 67 -7.67 -5.33 18.27
CA ASN A 67 -8.54 -4.41 19.00
C ASN A 67 -9.46 -3.65 18.03
N ASP A 68 -10.72 -3.46 18.39
CA ASP A 68 -11.71 -2.85 17.49
C ASP A 68 -11.34 -1.40 17.08
N VAL A 69 -10.67 -0.65 17.96
CA VAL A 69 -10.11 0.69 17.66
C VAL A 69 -9.16 0.67 16.45
N ILE A 70 -8.42 -0.42 16.26
CA ILE A 70 -7.49 -0.58 15.15
C ILE A 70 -8.28 -0.87 13.86
N LYS A 71 -9.41 -1.58 13.93
CA LYS A 71 -10.27 -1.92 12.76
C LYS A 71 -10.93 -0.68 12.14
N ASP A 72 -11.28 0.31 12.97
CA ASP A 72 -11.96 1.54 12.53
C ASP A 72 -11.01 2.60 11.93
N GLN A 73 -9.69 2.37 11.97
CA GLN A 73 -8.67 3.36 11.59
C GLN A 73 -8.04 3.12 10.19
N PHE A 74 -8.65 2.26 9.37
CA PHE A 74 -8.20 1.93 8.00
C PHE A 74 -8.79 2.80 6.91
#